data_AF-A0AAV3MAE9-F1
#
_entry.id   AF-A0AAV3MAE9-F1
#
_cell.length_a   1.000
_cell.length_b   1.000
_cell.length_c   1.000
_cell.angle_alpha   90.00
_cell.angle_beta   90.00
_cell.angle_gamma   90.00
#
_symmetry.space_group_name_H-M   'P 1'
#
loop_
_entity.id
_entity.type
_entity.pdbx_description
1 polymer ?
#
loop_
_entity_poly.entity_id
_entity_poly.type
_entity_poly.pdbx_seq_one_letter_code
_entity_poly.pdbx_strand_id
1 'polypeptide(L)'
;MSIQQLSSLLGISQQHQSRHELGEMRIHVDTLYSISEILELDIQELMSDFIDSYSCTYTSDKKEKDNLLVAELLLSPEQNFSLYK
;
A
#
# COMPACT_ATOMS: atom_id res chain seq x y z
N MET A 1 -4.43 8.29 -23.28
CA MET A 1 -5.35 9.27 -22.69
C MET A 1 -4.64 10.61 -22.56
N SER A 2 -5.33 11.75 -22.73
CA SER A 2 -4.73 13.07 -22.49
C SER A 2 -4.91 13.53 -21.03
N ILE A 3 -4.08 14.46 -20.56
CA ILE A 3 -4.17 15.01 -19.20
C ILE A 3 -5.54 15.66 -18.91
N GLN A 4 -6.15 16.28 -19.92
CA GLN A 4 -7.47 16.90 -19.80
C GLN A 4 -8.58 15.86 -19.59
N GLN A 5 -8.48 14.72 -20.29
CA GLN A 5 -9.42 13.63 -20.16
C GLN A 5 -9.29 12.98 -18.77
N LEU A 6 -8.07 12.71 -18.33
CA LEU A 6 -7.82 12.12 -17.02
C LEU A 6 -8.28 13.05 -15.89
N SER A 7 -7.96 14.35 -15.96
CA SER A 7 -8.42 15.31 -14.95
C SER A 7 -9.94 15.39 -14.89
N SER A 8 -10.62 15.32 -16.04
CA SER A 8 -12.07 15.31 -16.10
C SER A 8 -12.68 14.05 -15.47
N LEU A 9 -12.06 12.89 -15.65
CA LEU A 9 -12.54 11.62 -15.08
C LEU A 9 -12.30 11.55 -13.57
N LEU A 10 -11.18 12.11 -13.10
CA LEU A 10 -10.86 12.22 -11.68
C LEU A 10 -11.64 13.32 -10.95
N GLY A 11 -12.35 14.19 -11.68
CA GLY A 11 -13.08 15.32 -11.10
C GLY A 11 -12.19 16.44 -10.54
N ILE A 12 -10.97 16.58 -11.06
CA ILE A 12 -9.99 17.59 -10.64
C ILE A 12 -9.63 18.54 -11.78
N SER A 13 -9.01 19.67 -11.46
CA SER A 13 -8.53 20.60 -12.49
C SER A 13 -7.31 20.03 -13.23
N GLN A 14 -7.14 20.40 -14.51
CA GLN A 14 -5.97 20.01 -15.30
C GLN A 14 -4.66 20.47 -14.64
N GLN A 15 -4.64 21.65 -14.03
CA GLN A 15 -3.49 22.15 -13.29
C GLN A 15 -3.17 21.27 -12.08
N HIS A 16 -4.19 20.80 -11.35
CA HIS A 16 -4.00 19.89 -10.22
C HIS A 16 -3.40 18.55 -10.67
N GLN A 17 -3.94 17.97 -11.75
CA GLN A 17 -3.39 16.74 -12.35
C GLN A 17 -1.93 16.94 -12.82
N SER A 18 -1.62 18.09 -13.43
CA SER A 18 -0.26 18.40 -13.86
C SER A 18 0.72 18.46 -12.68
N ARG A 19 0.30 18.99 -11.52
CA ARG A 19 1.13 19.03 -10.33
C ARG A 19 1.40 17.64 -9.75
N HIS A 20 0.45 16.71 -9.88
CA HIS A 20 0.66 15.30 -9.53
C HIS A 20 1.70 14.65 -10.45
N GLU A 21 1.57 14.82 -11.77
CA GLU A 21 2.50 14.22 -12.74
C GLU A 21 3.92 14.79 -12.62
N LEU A 22 4.06 16.07 -12.24
CA LEU A 22 5.34 16.72 -12.01
C LEU A 22 5.95 16.44 -10.62
N GLY A 23 5.20 15.79 -9.72
CA GLY A 23 5.65 15.56 -8.33
C GLY A 23 5.71 16.83 -7.46
N GLU A 24 5.06 17.92 -7.89
CA GLU A 24 5.00 19.18 -7.13
C GLU A 24 4.04 19.12 -5.93
N MET A 25 3.21 18.08 -5.86
CA MET A 25 2.34 17.80 -4.73
C MET A 25 2.25 16.31 -4.45
N ARG A 26 1.89 15.97 -3.21
CA ARG A 26 1.63 14.58 -2.83
C ARG A 26 0.31 14.12 -3.43
N ILE A 27 0.31 12.91 -3.97
CA ILE A 27 -0.88 12.21 -4.41
C ILE A 27 -1.47 11.38 -3.26
N HIS A 28 -2.79 11.41 -3.12
CA HIS A 28 -3.49 10.55 -2.15
C HIS A 28 -3.62 9.14 -2.71
N VAL A 29 -3.60 8.15 -1.81
CA VAL A 29 -3.73 6.73 -2.19
C VAL A 29 -5.05 6.45 -2.90
N ASP A 30 -6.14 7.08 -2.47
CA ASP A 30 -7.45 6.95 -3.12
C ASP A 30 -7.42 7.41 -4.57
N THR A 31 -6.74 8.54 -4.84
CA THR A 31 -6.56 9.07 -6.20
C THR A 31 -5.76 8.10 -7.07
N LEU A 32 -4.76 7.43 -6.49
CA LEU A 32 -3.96 6.43 -7.21
C LEU A 32 -4.81 5.22 -7.61
N TYR A 33 -5.67 4.73 -6.71
CA TYR A 33 -6.61 3.65 -7.04
C TYR A 33 -7.65 4.08 -8.08
N SER A 34 -8.17 5.31 -8.00
CA SER A 34 -9.06 5.85 -9.05
C SER A 34 -8.36 5.93 -10.41
N ILE A 35 -7.08 6.32 -10.46
CA ILE A 35 -6.30 6.32 -11.70
C ILE A 35 -6.16 4.91 -12.26
N SER A 36 -5.85 3.93 -11.41
CA SER A 36 -5.78 2.51 -11.78
C SER A 36 -7.11 2.00 -12.36
N GLU A 37 -8.23 2.32 -11.72
CA GLU A 37 -9.57 1.96 -12.20
C GLU A 37 -9.90 2.61 -13.56
N ILE A 38 -9.61 3.91 -13.72
CA ILE A 38 -9.83 4.65 -14.98
C ILE A 38 -9.00 4.08 -16.13
N LEU A 39 -7.78 3.64 -15.84
CA LEU A 39 -6.85 3.09 -16.82
C LEU A 39 -7.05 1.59 -17.09
N GLU A 40 -7.91 0.93 -16.30
CA GLU A 40 -8.09 -0.53 -16.31
C GLU A 40 -6.76 -1.29 -16.10
N LEU A 41 -5.88 -0.73 -15.27
CA LEU A 41 -4.57 -1.30 -14.94
C LEU A 41 -4.52 -1.76 -13.48
N ASP A 42 -3.81 -2.86 -13.20
CA ASP A 42 -3.49 -3.23 -11.83
C ASP A 42 -2.56 -2.17 -11.21
N ILE A 43 -2.72 -1.91 -9.91
CA ILE A 43 -1.90 -0.98 -9.15
C ILE A 43 -0.43 -1.40 -9.16
N GLN A 44 -0.15 -2.71 -9.21
CA GLN A 44 1.20 -3.25 -9.32
C GLN A 44 1.81 -2.94 -10.69
N GLU A 45 1.01 -3.02 -11.76
CA GLU A 45 1.45 -2.70 -13.12
C GLU A 45 1.71 -1.19 -13.26
N LEU A 46 0.79 -0.36 -12.73
CA LEU A 46 0.92 1.09 -12.72
C LEU A 46 2.18 1.57 -11.99
N MET A 47 2.59 0.86 -10.93
CA MET A 47 3.73 1.22 -10.08
C MET A 47 4.98 0.36 -10.34
N SER A 48 4.98 -0.47 -11.39
CA SER A 48 6.02 -1.46 -11.67
C SER A 48 7.43 -0.86 -11.74
N ASP A 49 7.57 0.27 -12.44
CA ASP A 49 8.83 1.03 -12.55
C ASP A 49 9.41 1.46 -11.19
N PHE A 50 8.56 1.61 -10.17
CA PHE A 50 8.98 1.94 -8.81
C PHE A 50 9.19 0.69 -7.95
N ILE A 51 8.35 -0.32 -8.09
CA ILE A 51 8.37 -1.55 -7.27
C ILE A 51 9.70 -2.29 -7.44
N ASP A 52 10.23 -2.37 -8.66
CA ASP A 52 11.51 -3.06 -8.91
C ASP A 52 12.70 -2.33 -8.25
N SER A 53 12.61 -1.00 -8.10
CA SER A 53 13.61 -0.20 -7.38
C SER A 53 13.56 -0.39 -5.86
N TYR A 54 12.40 -0.81 -5.35
CA TYR A 54 12.16 -1.14 -3.94
C TYR A 54 11.88 -2.62 -3.75
N SER A 55 12.73 -3.50 -4.29
CA SER A 55 12.93 -4.83 -3.71
C SER A 55 13.54 -4.73 -2.30
N CYS A 56 12.94 -3.90 -1.43
CA CYS A 56 12.83 -4.20 -0.03
C CYS A 56 12.13 -5.55 0.05
N THR A 57 12.85 -6.51 0.62
CA THR A 57 12.41 -7.86 0.93
C THR A 57 11.15 -7.82 1.79
N TYR A 58 9.97 -7.62 1.21
CA TYR A 58 8.76 -8.21 1.74
C TYR A 58 8.75 -9.65 1.26
N THR A 59 9.66 -10.43 1.83
CA THR A 59 9.42 -11.86 1.95
C THR A 59 8.09 -11.97 2.68
N SER A 60 7.07 -12.45 1.99
CA SER A 60 5.94 -13.12 2.62
C SER A 60 6.50 -14.40 3.25
N ASP A 61 7.37 -14.25 4.23
CA ASP A 61 8.00 -15.33 4.95
C ASP A 61 6.98 -15.74 5.98
N LYS A 62 6.35 -16.88 5.72
CA LYS A 62 5.42 -17.60 6.61
C LYS A 62 5.90 -17.62 8.08
N LYS A 63 7.21 -17.43 8.30
CA LYS A 63 7.94 -17.31 9.55
C LYS A 63 7.54 -16.13 10.46
N GLU A 64 7.08 -15.00 9.91
CA GLU A 64 6.77 -13.82 10.74
C GLU A 64 5.44 -13.96 11.49
N LYS A 65 4.48 -14.71 10.91
CA LYS A 65 3.22 -15.06 11.57
C LYS A 65 3.44 -15.95 12.81
N ASP A 66 4.41 -16.86 12.75
CA ASP A 66 4.76 -17.70 13.91
C ASP A 66 5.36 -16.87 15.05
N ASN A 67 6.16 -15.83 14.76
CA ASN A 67 6.76 -14.97 15.79
C ASN A 67 5.73 -14.05 16.47
N LEU A 68 4.74 -13.54 15.73
CA LEU A 68 3.64 -12.75 16.32
C LEU A 68 2.76 -13.60 17.24
N LEU A 69 2.43 -14.84 16.83
CA LEU A 69 1.68 -15.79 17.65
C LEU A 69 2.41 -16.12 18.96
N VAL A 70 3.74 -16.26 18.93
CA VAL A 70 4.56 -16.51 20.12
C VAL A 70 4.57 -15.30 21.07
N ALA A 71 4.67 -14.09 20.54
CA ALA A 71 4.67 -12.87 21.35
C ALA A 71 3.33 -12.66 22.08
N GLU A 72 2.20 -12.90 21.41
CA GLU A 72 0.88 -12.84 22.03
C GLU A 72 0.70 -13.90 23.14
N LEU A 73 1.24 -15.11 22.94
CA LEU A 73 1.19 -16.20 23.93
C LEU A 73 1.99 -15.84 25.19
N LEU A 74 3.16 -15.21 25.05
CA LEU A 74 4.01 -14.78 26.17
C LEU A 74 3.48 -13.56 26.92
N LEU A 75 2.61 -12.77 26.30
CA LEU A 75 1.99 -11.57 26.88
C LEU A 75 0.60 -11.84 27.47
N SER A 76 0.00 -13.00 27.17
CA SER A 76 -1.28 -13.41 27.75
C SER A 76 -1.11 -13.79 29.23
N PRO A 77 -1.84 -13.17 30.18
CA PRO A 77 -1.67 -13.44 31.62
C PRO A 77 -2.16 -14.83 32.07
N GLU A 78 -2.80 -15.58 31.19
CA GLU A 78 -3.47 -16.83 31.52
C GLU A 78 -2.66 -18.03 31.00
N GLN A 79 -1.58 -18.41 31.69
CA GLN A 79 -1.14 -19.81 31.80
C GLN A 79 0.15 -19.93 32.63
N ASN A 80 0.03 -20.04 33.96
CA ASN A 80 0.86 -20.92 34.80
C ASN A 80 0.43 -20.83 36.27
N PHE A 81 -0.70 -21.47 36.62
CA PHE A 81 -1.04 -21.75 38.03
C PHE A 81 -0.79 -23.20 38.44
N SER A 82 -0.01 -23.96 37.66
CA SER A 82 0.29 -25.36 37.97
C SER A 82 1.61 -25.56 38.75
N LEU A 83 2.29 -24.48 39.15
CA LEU A 83 3.60 -24.56 39.83
C LEU A 83 3.58 -24.28 41.34
N TYR A 84 2.40 -24.29 41.97
CA TYR A 84 2.32 -24.36 43.44
C TYR A 84 1.74 -25.72 43.86
N LYS A 85 2.63 -26.67 44.14
CA LYS A 85 2.40 -27.79 45.07
C LYS A 85 3.43 -27.72 46.17
#